data_AF-A0AA38LQS7-F1
#
_entry.id   AF-A0AA38LQS7-F1
#
_cell.length_a   1.000
_cell.length_b   1.000
_cell.length_c   1.000
_cell.angle_alpha   90.00
_cell.angle_beta   90.00
_cell.angle_gamma   90.00
#
_symmetry.space_group_name_H-M   'P 1'
#
loop_
_entity.id
_entity.type
_entity.pdbx_description
1 polymer ?
#
loop_
_entity_poly.entity_id
_entity_poly.type
_entity_poly.pdbx_seq_one_letter_code
_entity_poly.pdbx_strand_id
1 'polypeptide(L)'
;MEDSTDKEKPPPSSSASVVKGSTGSTIEECERMINKSLRSPTVKFLRQHLEKSGCPVGRNFFKAINCEKQISGGYLREEGVLVCSNHMTFQDEVNQVIIHELIHAYDDCRAANLDWANCAHHACSEIRAGHLSGDCHYKREFLRGFISLRGHEQ
;
A
#
# COMPACT_ATOMS: atom_id res chain seq x y z
N MET A 1 -59.57 29.08 -15.33
CA MET A 1 -59.01 30.43 -15.20
C MET A 1 -58.25 30.41 -13.89
N GLU A 2 -56.94 30.38 -13.80
CA GLU A 2 -55.86 30.52 -14.79
C GLU A 2 -54.73 29.54 -14.44
N ASP A 3 -54.06 29.13 -15.51
CA ASP A 3 -52.76 28.46 -15.58
C ASP A 3 -51.69 29.31 -14.87
N SER A 4 -50.80 28.68 -14.10
CA SER A 4 -49.52 29.30 -13.73
C SER A 4 -48.44 28.23 -13.80
N THR A 5 -47.88 28.13 -15.00
CA THR A 5 -46.71 27.34 -15.34
C THR A 5 -45.45 28.08 -14.92
N ASP A 6 -44.91 27.76 -13.73
CA ASP A 6 -43.57 28.20 -13.34
C ASP A 6 -42.52 27.36 -14.08
N LYS A 7 -41.95 27.96 -15.14
CA LYS A 7 -40.76 27.46 -15.84
C LYS A 7 -39.53 27.69 -14.98
N GLU A 8 -39.00 26.61 -14.42
CA GLU A 8 -37.69 26.62 -13.76
C GLU A 8 -36.56 26.71 -14.81
N LYS A 9 -35.69 27.72 -14.66
CA LYS A 9 -34.57 28.04 -15.54
C LYS A 9 -33.36 27.15 -15.19
N PRO A 10 -32.68 26.51 -16.16
CA PRO A 10 -31.55 25.64 -15.84
C PRO A 10 -30.34 26.47 -15.37
N PRO A 11 -29.58 26.03 -14.36
CA PRO A 11 -28.34 26.69 -13.96
C PRO A 11 -27.26 26.49 -15.03
N PRO A 12 -26.36 27.46 -15.22
CA PRO A 12 -25.38 27.46 -16.30
C PRO A 12 -24.33 26.36 -16.12
N SER A 13 -24.03 25.68 -17.22
CA SER A 13 -22.91 24.76 -17.35
C SER A 13 -21.60 25.51 -17.07
N SER A 14 -20.85 25.04 -16.09
CA SER A 14 -19.42 25.34 -15.97
C SER A 14 -18.76 24.11 -15.39
N SER A 15 -18.68 23.06 -16.23
CA SER A 15 -17.81 21.92 -16.00
C SER A 15 -16.37 22.41 -16.19
N ALA A 16 -15.85 23.12 -15.19
CA ALA A 16 -14.43 23.28 -15.04
C ALA A 16 -13.88 21.88 -14.79
N SER A 17 -13.35 21.27 -15.85
CA SER A 17 -12.61 20.02 -15.80
C SER A 17 -11.44 20.23 -14.84
N VAL A 18 -11.62 19.81 -13.59
CA VAL A 18 -10.52 19.68 -12.65
C VAL A 18 -9.63 18.60 -13.23
N VAL A 19 -8.54 19.01 -13.87
CA VAL A 19 -7.43 18.13 -14.21
C VAL A 19 -6.88 17.64 -12.87
N LYS A 20 -7.35 16.46 -12.44
CA LYS A 20 -6.87 15.78 -11.25
C LYS A 20 -5.46 15.29 -11.57
N GLY A 21 -4.46 16.15 -11.34
CA GLY A 21 -3.06 15.76 -11.45
C GLY A 21 -2.84 14.54 -10.55
N SER A 22 -2.53 13.40 -11.15
CA SER A 22 -2.04 12.23 -10.43
C SER A 22 -0.75 12.68 -9.73
N THR A 23 -0.79 12.78 -8.40
CA THR A 23 0.40 13.11 -7.60
C THR A 23 1.36 11.95 -7.48
N GLY A 24 0.95 10.73 -7.88
CA GLY A 24 1.82 9.56 -7.89
C GLY A 24 2.58 9.35 -9.21
N SER A 25 3.58 8.50 -9.11
CA SER A 25 4.51 8.07 -10.16
C SER A 25 3.84 7.30 -11.30
N THR A 26 4.49 7.25 -12.46
CA THR A 26 4.09 6.32 -13.53
C THR A 26 4.38 4.87 -13.14
N ILE A 27 3.79 3.91 -13.86
CA ILE A 27 4.06 2.48 -13.66
C ILE A 27 5.56 2.20 -13.82
N GLU A 28 6.19 2.73 -14.86
CA GLU A 28 7.60 2.50 -15.17
C GLU A 28 8.52 3.10 -14.08
N GLU A 29 8.19 4.28 -13.57
CA GLU A 29 8.90 4.90 -12.46
C GLU A 29 8.78 4.05 -11.18
N CYS A 30 7.58 3.56 -10.88
CA CYS A 30 7.32 2.69 -9.75
C CYS A 30 8.06 1.35 -9.88
N GLU A 31 8.11 0.73 -11.07
CA GLU A 31 8.90 -0.48 -11.31
C GLU A 31 10.39 -0.25 -11.05
N ARG A 32 10.94 0.92 -11.40
CA ARG A 32 12.32 1.28 -11.07
C ARG A 32 12.52 1.41 -9.56
N MET A 33 11.55 2.01 -8.85
CA MET A 33 11.58 2.10 -7.39
C MET A 33 11.50 0.71 -6.74
N ILE A 34 10.60 -0.17 -7.19
CA ILE A 34 10.51 -1.57 -6.74
C ILE A 34 11.86 -2.27 -6.91
N ASN A 35 12.44 -2.20 -8.11
CA ASN A 35 13.75 -2.82 -8.39
C ASN A 35 14.87 -2.30 -7.48
N LYS A 36 14.81 -1.03 -7.08
CA LYS A 36 15.73 -0.46 -6.09
C LYS A 36 15.44 -1.01 -4.68
N SER A 37 14.17 -1.13 -4.28
CA SER A 37 13.75 -1.73 -3.00
C SER A 37 14.27 -3.16 -2.85
N LEU A 38 14.29 -3.96 -3.92
CA LEU A 38 14.80 -5.34 -3.90
C LEU A 38 16.29 -5.46 -3.50
N ARG A 39 17.03 -4.34 -3.55
CA ARG A 39 18.44 -4.29 -3.13
C ARG A 39 18.61 -4.01 -1.63
N SER A 40 17.55 -3.57 -0.96
CA SER A 40 17.52 -3.26 0.48
C SER A 40 17.85 -4.49 1.33
N PRO A 41 18.66 -4.35 2.41
CA PRO A 41 18.96 -5.46 3.32
C PRO A 41 17.71 -6.14 3.89
N THR A 42 16.69 -5.37 4.30
CA THR A 42 15.45 -5.91 4.87
C THR A 42 14.67 -6.74 3.86
N VAL A 43 14.52 -6.24 2.63
CA VAL A 43 13.81 -6.95 1.56
C VAL A 43 14.54 -8.24 1.18
N LYS A 44 15.88 -8.22 1.11
CA LYS A 44 16.68 -9.43 0.89
C LYS A 44 16.51 -10.44 2.02
N PHE A 45 16.52 -9.97 3.26
CA PHE A 45 16.32 -10.80 4.45
C PHE A 45 14.96 -11.51 4.41
N LEU A 46 13.87 -10.78 4.15
CA LEU A 46 12.52 -11.34 4.08
C LEU A 46 12.39 -12.36 2.94
N ARG A 47 12.88 -12.03 1.74
CA ARG A 47 12.86 -12.94 0.59
C ARG A 47 13.61 -14.25 0.86
N GLN A 48 14.76 -14.18 1.54
CA GLN A 48 15.51 -15.36 1.93
C GLN A 48 14.74 -16.23 2.95
N HIS A 49 14.02 -15.62 3.89
CA HIS A 49 13.26 -16.37 4.89
C HIS A 49 11.97 -16.97 4.34
N LEU A 50 11.33 -16.28 3.38
CA LEU A 50 10.25 -16.83 2.57
C LEU A 50 10.69 -18.08 1.81
N GLU A 51 11.84 -18.01 1.13
CA GLU A 51 12.43 -19.15 0.42
C GLU A 51 12.74 -20.32 1.37
N LYS A 52 13.37 -20.06 2.52
CA LYS A 52 13.63 -21.07 3.55
C LYS A 52 12.35 -21.68 4.15
N SER A 53 11.24 -20.96 4.12
CA SER A 53 9.94 -21.43 4.61
C SER A 53 9.13 -22.18 3.55
N GLY A 54 9.68 -22.36 2.34
CA GLY A 54 9.03 -23.09 1.25
C GLY A 54 8.17 -22.24 0.32
N CYS A 55 8.21 -20.91 0.45
CA CYS A 55 7.45 -19.98 -0.38
C CYS A 55 8.39 -19.04 -1.15
N PRO A 56 9.11 -19.53 -2.17
CA PRO A 56 10.07 -18.72 -2.91
C PRO A 56 9.39 -17.57 -3.66
N VAL A 57 10.01 -16.39 -3.58
CA VAL A 57 9.55 -15.17 -4.29
C VAL A 57 10.07 -15.17 -5.72
N GLY A 58 9.16 -15.39 -6.69
CA GLY A 58 9.46 -15.46 -8.11
C GLY A 58 9.78 -14.11 -8.78
N ARG A 59 10.11 -14.17 -10.08
CA ARG A 59 10.47 -12.97 -10.89
C ARG A 59 9.34 -11.96 -11.04
N ASN A 60 8.10 -12.42 -11.10
CA ASN A 60 6.90 -11.58 -11.32
C ASN A 60 6.09 -11.34 -10.04
N PHE A 61 6.72 -11.55 -8.88
CA PHE A 61 6.06 -11.44 -7.58
C PHE A 61 5.78 -9.99 -7.16
N PHE A 62 6.43 -9.01 -7.79
CA PHE A 62 6.20 -7.58 -7.51
C PHE A 62 5.72 -6.89 -8.77
N LYS A 63 4.61 -6.16 -8.70
CA LYS A 63 4.03 -5.46 -9.85
C LYS A 63 3.64 -4.04 -9.46
N ALA A 64 3.93 -3.07 -10.33
CA ALA A 64 3.34 -1.74 -10.24
C ALA A 64 2.02 -1.72 -11.02
N ILE A 65 0.97 -1.17 -10.43
CA ILE A 65 -0.36 -1.05 -11.03
C ILE A 65 -0.97 0.32 -10.74
N ASN A 66 -1.96 0.73 -11.53
CA ASN A 66 -2.82 1.85 -11.17
C ASN A 66 -4.01 1.35 -10.35
N CYS A 67 -4.27 2.03 -9.23
CA CYS A 67 -5.35 1.69 -8.32
C CYS A 67 -6.40 2.80 -8.28
N GLU A 68 -7.68 2.43 -8.37
CA GLU A 68 -8.80 3.37 -8.21
C GLU A 68 -8.94 3.84 -6.76
N LYS A 69 -8.78 2.88 -5.82
CA LYS A 69 -8.82 3.15 -4.38
C LYS A 69 -7.52 3.82 -3.93
N GLN A 70 -7.63 4.67 -2.93
CA GLN A 70 -6.51 5.35 -2.26
C GLN A 70 -5.81 4.38 -1.30
N ILE A 71 -5.10 3.41 -1.86
CA ILE A 71 -4.31 2.40 -1.12
C ILE A 71 -2.89 2.35 -1.68
N SER A 72 -1.91 1.99 -0.85
CA SER A 72 -0.50 2.00 -1.26
C SER A 72 -0.09 0.75 -2.02
N GLY A 73 -0.71 -0.38 -1.70
CA GLY A 73 -0.41 -1.69 -2.28
C GLY A 73 -1.21 -2.80 -1.60
N GLY A 74 -0.82 -4.04 -1.86
CA GLY A 74 -1.39 -5.23 -1.21
C GLY A 74 -0.73 -6.54 -1.63
N TYR A 75 -0.77 -7.54 -0.76
CA TYR A 75 -0.38 -8.92 -1.02
C TYR A 75 -1.60 -9.79 -1.37
N LEU A 76 -1.46 -10.59 -2.42
CA LEU A 76 -2.41 -11.61 -2.83
C LEU A 76 -1.65 -12.92 -3.11
N ARG A 77 -2.10 -14.04 -2.56
CA ARG A 77 -1.38 -15.32 -2.60
C ARG A 77 -0.94 -15.76 -4.00
N GLU A 78 -1.80 -15.59 -5.00
CA GLU A 78 -1.53 -16.00 -6.39
C GLU A 78 -0.85 -14.91 -7.23
N GLU A 79 -0.92 -13.65 -6.81
CA GLU A 79 -0.41 -12.53 -7.60
C GLU A 79 0.90 -11.94 -7.07
N GLY A 80 1.21 -12.15 -5.80
CA GLY A 80 2.30 -11.53 -5.07
C GLY A 80 1.93 -10.14 -4.55
N VAL A 81 2.91 -9.25 -4.55
CA VAL A 81 2.83 -7.87 -4.06
C VAL A 81 2.49 -6.92 -5.20
N LEU A 82 1.42 -6.17 -5.02
CA LEU A 82 0.99 -5.10 -5.90
C LEU A 82 1.30 -3.76 -5.26
N VAL A 83 1.88 -2.83 -6.01
CA VAL A 83 2.17 -1.46 -5.56
C VAL A 83 1.38 -0.49 -6.44
N CYS A 84 0.57 0.37 -5.82
CA CYS A 84 -0.27 1.32 -6.51
C CYS A 84 0.54 2.56 -6.96
N SER A 85 1.11 2.53 -8.16
CA SER A 85 2.05 3.56 -8.67
C SER A 85 1.50 4.97 -8.62
N ASN A 86 0.22 5.13 -8.94
CA ASN A 86 -0.48 6.43 -8.95
C ASN A 86 -0.71 7.04 -7.56
N HIS A 87 -0.34 6.34 -6.49
CA HIS A 87 -0.34 6.85 -5.11
C HIS A 87 1.05 6.92 -4.48
N MET A 88 2.09 6.47 -5.19
CA MET A 88 3.48 6.49 -4.71
C MET A 88 4.25 7.65 -5.32
N THR A 89 4.95 8.43 -4.50
CA THR A 89 5.76 9.57 -4.96
C THR A 89 7.24 9.35 -4.64
N PHE A 90 7.54 8.74 -3.50
CA PHE A 90 8.90 8.63 -2.98
C PHE A 90 9.38 7.19 -2.88
N GLN A 91 10.68 6.98 -3.07
CA GLN A 91 11.31 5.66 -2.92
C GLN A 91 11.05 5.04 -1.54
N ASP A 92 10.97 5.86 -0.49
CA ASP A 92 10.73 5.39 0.87
C ASP A 92 9.33 4.77 1.02
N GLU A 93 8.32 5.33 0.35
CA GLU A 93 6.96 4.79 0.35
C GLU A 93 6.93 3.40 -0.31
N VAL A 94 7.58 3.26 -1.47
CA VAL A 94 7.68 1.97 -2.16
C VAL A 94 8.50 0.97 -1.35
N ASN A 95 9.59 1.38 -0.68
CA ASN A 95 10.35 0.51 0.20
C ASN A 95 9.45 -0.08 1.29
N GLN A 96 8.63 0.76 1.92
CA GLN A 96 7.76 0.34 3.01
C GLN A 96 6.67 -0.60 2.56
N VAL A 97 5.95 -0.27 1.47
CA VAL A 97 4.93 -1.16 0.90
C VAL A 97 5.53 -2.53 0.62
N ILE A 98 6.70 -2.58 -0.02
CA ILE A 98 7.35 -3.86 -0.32
C ILE A 98 7.69 -4.66 0.95
N ILE A 99 8.17 -4.00 2.01
CA ILE A 99 8.50 -4.69 3.26
C ILE A 99 7.21 -5.15 3.97
N HIS A 100 6.21 -4.29 4.06
CA HIS A 100 4.91 -4.54 4.66
C HIS A 100 4.24 -5.76 4.02
N GLU A 101 4.12 -5.76 2.69
CA GLU A 101 3.46 -6.84 1.97
C GLU A 101 4.28 -8.15 1.97
N LEU A 102 5.62 -8.08 2.08
CA LEU A 102 6.45 -9.27 2.26
C LEU A 102 6.29 -9.90 3.65
N ILE A 103 5.96 -9.11 4.67
CA ILE A 103 5.62 -9.65 6.00
C ILE A 103 4.29 -10.39 5.92
N HIS A 104 3.28 -9.82 5.26
CA HIS A 104 2.03 -10.54 4.99
C HIS A 104 2.24 -11.84 4.22
N ALA A 105 3.08 -11.82 3.18
CA ALA A 105 3.45 -13.03 2.46
C ALA A 105 4.14 -14.06 3.35
N TYR A 106 5.04 -13.62 4.24
CA TYR A 106 5.73 -14.50 5.19
C TYR A 106 4.76 -15.11 6.20
N ASP A 107 3.82 -14.32 6.68
CA ASP A 107 2.81 -14.73 7.64
C ASP A 107 1.86 -15.77 7.05
N ASP A 108 1.39 -15.51 5.82
CA ASP A 108 0.58 -16.46 5.03
C ASP A 108 1.32 -17.76 4.75
N CYS A 109 2.63 -17.68 4.45
CA CYS A 109 3.48 -18.83 4.19
C CYS A 109 3.70 -19.69 5.44
N ARG A 110 3.91 -19.06 6.60
CA ARG A 110 4.35 -19.74 7.83
C ARG A 110 3.22 -20.21 8.73
N ALA A 111 2.11 -19.50 8.74
CA ALA A 111 1.04 -19.77 9.67
C ALA A 111 0.12 -20.87 9.14
N ALA A 112 0.13 -22.02 9.80
CA ALA A 112 -0.73 -23.16 9.44
C ALA A 112 -2.24 -22.83 9.49
N ASN A 113 -2.64 -21.80 10.26
CA ASN A 113 -4.04 -21.45 10.52
C ASN A 113 -4.35 -19.96 10.29
N LEU A 114 -3.59 -19.27 9.43
CA LEU A 114 -3.94 -17.88 9.11
C LEU A 114 -5.20 -17.84 8.26
N ASP A 115 -6.17 -17.05 8.71
CA ASP A 115 -7.44 -16.85 8.04
C ASP A 115 -7.65 -15.35 7.84
N TRP A 116 -7.56 -14.90 6.60
CA TRP A 116 -7.73 -13.49 6.24
C TRP A 116 -9.17 -13.00 6.41
N ALA A 117 -10.16 -13.90 6.53
CA ALA A 117 -11.53 -13.54 6.88
C ALA A 117 -11.74 -13.37 8.40
N ASN A 118 -10.78 -13.81 9.22
CA ASN A 118 -10.81 -13.62 10.66
C ASN A 118 -10.17 -12.28 11.04
N CYS A 119 -10.98 -11.36 11.58
CA CYS A 119 -10.53 -10.02 11.95
C CYS A 119 -9.33 -10.01 12.92
N ALA A 120 -9.25 -10.97 13.84
CA ALA A 120 -8.14 -11.04 14.80
C ALA A 120 -6.84 -11.47 14.12
N HIS A 121 -6.91 -12.44 13.20
CA HIS A 121 -5.75 -12.88 12.43
C HIS A 121 -5.25 -11.78 11.50
N HIS A 122 -6.17 -11.11 10.80
CA HIS A 122 -5.84 -9.97 9.95
C HIS A 122 -5.18 -8.86 10.78
N ALA A 123 -5.79 -8.42 11.89
CA ALA A 123 -5.23 -7.38 12.75
C ALA A 123 -3.84 -7.74 13.31
N CYS A 124 -3.61 -8.99 13.71
CA CYS A 124 -2.29 -9.44 14.15
C CYS A 124 -1.22 -9.33 13.05
N SER A 125 -1.59 -9.66 11.81
CA SER A 125 -0.71 -9.54 10.64
C SER A 125 -0.36 -8.07 10.36
N GLU A 126 -1.36 -7.18 10.39
CA GLU A 126 -1.20 -5.72 10.21
C GLU A 126 -0.31 -5.09 11.30
N ILE A 127 -0.51 -5.46 12.57
CA ILE A 127 0.33 -4.97 13.68
C ILE A 127 1.79 -5.34 13.46
N ARG A 128 2.06 -6.59 13.05
CA ARG A 128 3.42 -7.04 12.77
C ARG A 128 4.00 -6.35 11.54
N ALA A 129 3.21 -6.21 10.48
CA ALA A 129 3.63 -5.53 9.26
C ALA A 129 3.98 -4.06 9.52
N GLY A 130 3.10 -3.31 10.18
CA GLY A 130 3.31 -1.89 10.50
C GLY A 130 4.47 -1.64 11.46
N HIS A 131 4.74 -2.56 12.39
CA HIS A 131 5.92 -2.51 13.26
C HIS A 131 7.19 -2.74 12.44
N LEU A 132 7.30 -3.89 11.76
CA LEU A 132 8.56 -4.35 11.15
C LEU A 132 8.88 -3.67 9.81
N SER A 133 7.90 -3.05 9.15
CA SER A 133 8.11 -2.21 7.95
C SER A 133 8.73 -0.84 8.27
N GLY A 134 8.70 -0.43 9.54
CA GLY A 134 9.04 0.92 9.96
C GLY A 134 7.94 1.94 9.66
N ASP A 135 6.72 1.51 9.33
CA ASP A 135 5.56 2.40 9.17
C ASP A 135 5.26 3.18 10.45
N CYS A 136 5.45 2.54 11.61
CA CYS A 136 5.28 3.14 12.93
C CYS A 136 6.59 3.68 13.55
N HIS A 137 7.69 3.76 12.78
CA HIS A 137 8.97 4.22 13.30
C HIS A 137 8.88 5.68 13.76
N TYR A 138 9.40 5.99 14.95
CA TYR A 138 9.21 7.30 15.62
C TYR A 138 9.54 8.52 14.74
N LYS A 139 10.57 8.43 13.88
CA LYS A 139 10.93 9.51 12.93
C LYS A 139 9.78 9.84 11.97
N ARG A 140 9.05 8.83 11.50
CA ARG A 140 7.94 9.00 10.55
C ARG A 140 6.68 9.47 11.27
N GLU A 141 6.47 8.99 12.49
CA GLU A 141 5.36 9.44 13.35
C GLU A 141 5.54 10.90 13.78
N PHE A 142 6.78 11.31 14.07
CA PHE A 142 7.14 12.72 14.27
C PHE A 142 6.87 13.56 13.02
N LEU A 143 7.25 13.09 11.82
CA LEU A 143 6.95 13.76 10.54
C LEU A 143 5.43 13.83 10.26
N ARG A 144 4.65 12.87 10.77
CA ARG A 144 3.18 12.85 10.73
C ARG A 144 2.53 13.73 11.81
N GLY A 145 3.32 14.37 12.68
CA GLY A 145 2.83 15.27 13.73
C GLY A 145 2.47 14.58 15.05
N PHE A 146 2.75 13.28 15.19
CA PHE A 146 2.55 12.53 16.43
C PHE A 146 3.81 12.60 17.30
N ILE A 147 3.71 13.35 18.42
CA ILE A 147 4.82 13.64 19.36
C ILE A 147 4.74 12.84 20.67
N SER A 148 3.82 11.88 20.79
CA SER A 148 3.72 11.05 22.00
C SER A 148 4.84 10.01 22.02
N LEU A 149 5.79 10.11 22.96
CA LEU A 149 6.89 9.13 23.13
C LEU A 149 6.44 7.77 23.67
N ARG A 150 5.16 7.62 24.04
CA ARG A 150 4.63 6.44 24.71
C ARG A 150 4.04 5.48 23.68
N GLY A 151 4.65 4.30 23.51
CA GLY A 151 4.15 3.23 22.63
C GLY A 151 4.82 3.09 21.26
N HIS A 152 5.90 3.83 20.98
CA HIS A 152 6.73 3.59 19.79
C HIS A 152 7.80 2.54 20.12
N GLU A 153 7.83 1.46 19.33
CA GLU A 153 8.94 0.50 19.23
C GLU A 153 9.46 0.01 20.60
N GLN A 154 8.58 -0.64 21.38
CA GLN A 154 8.94 -1.41 22.58
C GLN A 154 9.09 -2.89 22.26
#